data_AF-A0A848JRG4-F1
#
_entry.id   AF-A0A848JRG4-F1
#
_cell.length_a   1.000
_cell.length_b   1.000
_cell.length_c   1.000
_cell.angle_alpha   90.00
_cell.angle_beta   90.00
_cell.angle_gamma   90.00
#
_symmetry.space_group_name_H-M   'P 1'
#
loop_
_entity.id
_entity.type
_entity.pdbx_description
1 polymer ?
#
loop_
_entity_poly.entity_id
_entity_poly.type
_entity_poly.pdbx_seq_one_letter_code
_entity_poly.pdbx_strand_id
1 'polypeptide(L)'
;MRILHATSIALVSAFTPWLAGSAWAQSCPAAWNSSSVYTAGAQASENGIIYRANWWTQNQDPATNNGGPGTGQPWTQSGSCSNCTAVPPVPKGLAASGTTGNATTLTWTPVTVSNCTISGYQIYMNGGLTTTSAGASVTVSGLTPLTSYSFAVAAVDSVGASAKSAPVTVTTLSGPPPSTASTGTINFHLLLGVGTAQDSLTLTGGNYDDLIMSNIVAGVLLGHLIDEGFPGIQYNKDYLYGSIFAQLLQENIATQYYKSSSDLIDPNANQQAVMGVGQGGPYQINNYAADMVSGSYQPKGHSLINYVAIQKNIGFTMANAATQYTKATPASFNNKYYGPALVAYFHYNDLVALNVTGKGEGGWTTPWEPAFDTALKNFTTLPNSFLDVILNVAYNQGFYGPLVSRYSTLGATATAATVTSVNSYTSAWGSSDTYVQYPYQVHYYLDQLYNNPIPTTSPSLKMTPTNSVVFNMSALANVFSRVAQTLSYSNGTNPAQFYTAAQASAAFSSAMTKLKVASSAKLDLSKASARATIFSVIDAALSNLEATSGMKFISTTDKQL
;
A
#
# COMPACT_ATOMS: atom_id res chain seq x y z
N MET A 1 0.19 41.43 63.93
CA MET A 1 -1.23 41.41 64.34
C MET A 1 -1.98 40.56 63.33
N ARG A 2 -2.74 39.56 63.80
CA ARG A 2 -3.55 38.60 63.02
C ARG A 2 -4.42 39.35 61.99
N ILE A 3 -4.75 38.75 60.83
CA ILE A 3 -6.00 38.00 60.63
C ILE A 3 -5.86 37.06 59.40
N LEU A 4 -6.25 35.79 59.58
CA LEU A 4 -6.45 34.80 58.53
C LEU A 4 -7.62 35.19 57.61
N HIS A 5 -7.53 34.90 56.32
CA HIS A 5 -8.69 34.54 55.50
C HIS A 5 -8.35 33.34 54.61
N ALA A 6 -9.21 32.33 54.70
CA ALA A 6 -9.13 31.06 54.00
C ALA A 6 -9.27 31.25 52.47
N THR A 7 -8.41 30.59 51.71
CA THR A 7 -8.64 30.34 50.28
C THR A 7 -9.27 28.95 50.13
N SER A 8 -10.54 28.96 49.77
CA SER A 8 -11.36 27.78 49.52
C SER A 8 -10.84 27.02 48.29
N ILE A 9 -10.67 25.70 48.45
CA ILE A 9 -10.51 24.74 47.36
C ILE A 9 -11.85 24.67 46.62
N ALA A 10 -11.92 25.20 45.41
CA ALA A 10 -13.05 24.98 44.50
C ALA A 10 -12.78 23.71 43.68
N LEU A 11 -13.49 22.63 44.02
CA LEU A 11 -13.73 21.50 43.12
C LEU A 11 -14.47 22.03 41.87
N VAL A 12 -13.79 22.09 40.73
CA VAL A 12 -14.45 22.21 39.43
C VAL A 12 -14.93 20.81 39.06
N SER A 13 -16.18 20.51 39.39
CA SER A 13 -16.90 19.37 38.83
C SER A 13 -17.02 19.58 37.31
N ALA A 14 -16.51 18.62 36.56
CA ALA A 14 -16.72 18.53 35.12
C ALA A 14 -18.22 18.39 34.84
N PHE A 15 -18.84 19.43 34.26
CA PHE A 15 -20.11 19.29 33.58
C PHE A 15 -19.88 18.42 32.34
N THR A 16 -20.30 17.17 32.43
CA THR A 16 -20.53 16.35 31.24
C THR A 16 -21.67 16.98 30.44
N PRO A 17 -21.53 17.20 29.12
CA PRO A 17 -22.67 17.62 28.33
C PRO A 17 -23.67 16.46 28.33
N TRP A 18 -24.85 16.75 28.88
CA TRP A 18 -26.00 15.88 28.84
C TRP A 18 -26.27 15.53 27.37
N LEU A 19 -26.18 14.25 27.05
CA LEU A 19 -26.74 13.71 25.82
C LEU A 19 -28.24 14.06 25.85
N ALA A 20 -28.69 14.89 24.91
CA ALA A 20 -30.11 15.03 24.64
C ALA A 20 -30.60 13.64 24.23
N GLY A 21 -31.23 12.93 25.18
CA GLY A 21 -31.87 11.66 24.91
C GLY A 21 -32.89 11.85 23.80
N SER A 22 -32.82 11.01 22.78
CA SER A 22 -33.84 10.88 21.77
C SER A 22 -35.20 10.73 22.46
N ALA A 23 -36.08 11.71 22.31
CA ALA A 23 -37.43 11.62 22.83
C ALA A 23 -38.15 10.48 22.10
N TRP A 24 -38.37 9.37 22.80
CA TRP A 24 -39.20 8.27 22.31
C TRP A 24 -40.62 8.82 22.10
N ALA A 25 -41.21 8.58 20.93
CA ALA A 25 -42.61 8.93 20.69
C ALA A 25 -43.50 8.17 21.69
N GLN A 26 -44.33 8.89 22.44
CA GLN A 26 -45.27 8.32 23.40
C GLN A 26 -46.41 7.59 22.64
N SER A 27 -47.06 6.61 23.25
CA SER A 27 -48.31 6.04 22.71
C SER A 27 -49.36 7.13 22.54
N CYS A 28 -50.11 7.11 21.43
CA CYS A 28 -51.09 8.18 21.24
C CYS A 28 -52.26 8.01 22.21
N PRO A 29 -52.71 9.10 22.86
CA PRO A 29 -54.03 9.14 23.47
C PRO A 29 -55.11 8.94 22.40
N ALA A 30 -56.36 8.73 22.81
CA ALA A 30 -57.48 8.52 21.89
C ALA A 30 -57.51 9.61 20.79
N ALA A 31 -57.82 9.20 19.55
CA ALA A 31 -57.93 10.12 18.44
C ALA A 31 -58.96 11.22 18.76
N TRP A 32 -58.68 12.46 18.35
CA TRP A 32 -59.62 13.55 18.52
C TRP A 32 -60.95 13.22 17.83
N ASN A 33 -62.05 13.52 18.51
CA ASN A 33 -63.40 13.30 18.00
C ASN A 33 -64.23 14.56 18.26
N SER A 34 -64.83 15.09 17.19
CA SER A 34 -65.64 16.31 17.21
C SER A 34 -66.80 16.28 18.21
N SER A 35 -67.35 15.10 18.49
CA SER A 35 -68.47 14.91 19.42
C SER A 35 -68.04 14.73 20.87
N SER A 36 -66.75 14.47 21.14
CA SER A 36 -66.21 14.28 22.48
C SER A 36 -65.97 15.61 23.20
N VAL A 37 -66.24 15.62 24.50
CA VAL A 37 -65.90 16.73 25.39
C VAL A 37 -64.53 16.48 26.01
N TYR A 38 -63.65 17.49 25.94
CA TYR A 38 -62.32 17.45 26.53
C TYR A 38 -62.20 18.51 27.63
N THR A 39 -61.93 18.09 28.87
CA THR A 39 -61.73 18.99 30.01
C THR A 39 -60.27 19.44 30.11
N ALA A 40 -59.99 20.46 30.93
CA ALA A 40 -58.63 20.97 31.11
C ALA A 40 -57.64 19.85 31.46
N GLY A 41 -56.59 19.71 30.66
CA GLY A 41 -55.57 18.68 30.79
C GLY A 41 -55.86 17.37 30.06
N ALA A 42 -57.07 17.16 29.53
CA ALA A 42 -57.37 16.00 28.68
C ALA A 42 -56.47 16.02 27.44
N GLN A 43 -56.07 14.83 26.98
CA GLN A 43 -55.23 14.67 25.80
C GLN A 43 -56.00 13.98 24.67
N ALA A 44 -55.77 14.45 23.45
CA ALA A 44 -56.26 13.82 22.22
C ALA A 44 -55.11 13.77 21.21
N SER A 45 -55.17 12.81 20.28
CA SER A 45 -54.21 12.74 19.18
C SER A 45 -54.85 13.07 17.84
N GLU A 46 -54.13 13.80 17.00
CA GLU A 46 -54.52 14.04 15.62
C GLU A 46 -53.25 14.15 14.77
N ASN A 47 -53.21 13.47 13.62
CA ASN A 47 -52.07 13.45 12.70
C ASN A 47 -50.70 13.16 13.34
N GLY A 48 -50.68 12.28 14.37
CA GLY A 48 -49.45 11.91 15.08
C GLY A 48 -48.95 12.95 16.09
N ILE A 49 -49.75 13.96 16.40
CA ILE A 49 -49.46 14.99 17.40
C ILE A 49 -50.38 14.81 18.61
N ILE A 50 -49.81 14.88 19.81
CA ILE A 50 -50.54 14.95 21.08
C ILE A 50 -50.93 16.40 21.32
N TYR A 51 -52.22 16.64 21.53
CA TYR A 51 -52.74 17.92 21.97
C TYR A 51 -53.30 17.79 23.38
N ARG A 52 -53.03 18.79 24.20
CA ARG A 52 -53.58 18.92 25.55
C ARG A 52 -54.61 20.04 25.56
N ALA A 53 -55.82 19.74 26.01
CA ALA A 53 -56.87 20.73 26.18
C ALA A 53 -56.47 21.71 27.29
N ASN A 54 -56.52 23.01 27.00
CA ASN A 54 -56.18 24.06 27.96
C ASN A 54 -57.33 24.30 28.95
N TRP A 55 -58.57 24.12 28.49
CA TRP A 55 -59.83 24.19 29.24
C TRP A 55 -60.88 23.31 28.57
N TRP A 56 -62.13 23.40 29.03
CA TRP A 56 -63.25 22.68 28.42
C TRP A 56 -63.41 23.03 26.93
N THR A 57 -63.42 22.02 26.06
CA THR A 57 -63.62 22.21 24.62
C THR A 57 -64.36 21.02 23.98
N GLN A 58 -65.13 21.28 22.94
CA GLN A 58 -65.84 20.31 22.11
C GLN A 58 -65.91 20.83 20.67
N ASN A 59 -65.75 19.95 19.68
CA ASN A 59 -65.82 20.28 18.24
C ASN A 59 -64.83 21.37 17.76
N GLN A 60 -63.82 21.71 18.55
CA GLN A 60 -62.70 22.55 18.11
C GLN A 60 -61.54 21.65 17.72
N ASP A 61 -61.29 21.54 16.42
CA ASP A 61 -60.24 20.70 15.83
C ASP A 61 -58.85 21.16 16.34
N PRO A 62 -58.08 20.30 17.03
CA PRO A 62 -56.79 20.66 17.57
C PRO A 62 -55.73 20.95 16.50
N ALA A 63 -55.80 20.39 15.30
CA ALA A 63 -54.87 20.72 14.22
C ALA A 63 -55.02 22.18 13.76
N THR A 64 -56.22 22.77 13.85
CA THR A 64 -56.47 24.17 13.44
C THR A 64 -56.68 25.16 14.60
N ASN A 65 -56.95 24.69 15.81
CA ASN A 65 -57.28 25.53 16.98
C ASN A 65 -56.29 25.29 18.14
N ASN A 66 -54.99 25.38 17.86
CA ASN A 66 -53.94 25.23 18.87
C ASN A 66 -52.99 26.44 18.93
N GLY A 67 -52.35 26.63 20.08
CA GLY A 67 -51.34 27.66 20.29
C GLY A 67 -50.63 27.52 21.64
N GLY A 68 -49.48 28.18 21.78
CA GLY A 68 -48.72 28.19 23.04
C GLY A 68 -49.48 28.86 24.20
N PRO A 69 -48.97 28.74 25.45
CA PRO A 69 -49.60 29.37 26.61
C PRO A 69 -49.87 30.88 26.38
N GLY A 70 -51.09 31.33 26.67
CA GLY A 70 -51.50 32.75 26.53
C GLY A 70 -52.09 33.15 25.17
N THR A 71 -52.17 32.23 24.19
CA THR A 71 -52.71 32.51 22.84
C THR A 71 -54.24 32.50 22.75
N GLY A 72 -54.95 32.10 23.81
CA GLY A 72 -56.41 31.98 23.80
C GLY A 72 -56.95 30.76 23.04
N GLN A 73 -56.08 29.86 22.59
CA GLN A 73 -56.47 28.64 21.86
C GLN A 73 -56.85 27.48 22.79
N PRO A 74 -57.88 26.67 22.46
CA PRO A 74 -58.35 25.58 23.33
C PRO A 74 -57.35 24.42 23.46
N TRP A 75 -56.39 24.29 22.55
CA TRP A 75 -55.40 23.22 22.55
C TRP A 75 -53.95 23.73 22.61
N THR A 76 -53.09 22.98 23.28
CA THR A 76 -51.63 23.17 23.22
C THR A 76 -50.97 21.88 22.69
N GLN A 77 -50.12 22.00 21.67
CA GLN A 77 -49.31 20.88 21.18
C GLN A 77 -48.34 20.42 22.27
N SER A 78 -48.40 19.14 22.62
CA SER A 78 -47.70 18.53 23.76
C SER A 78 -46.64 17.49 23.38
N GLY A 79 -46.52 17.14 22.10
CA GLY A 79 -45.49 16.22 21.58
C GLY A 79 -45.98 15.42 20.38
N SER A 80 -45.14 14.52 19.88
CA SER A 80 -45.50 13.55 18.83
C SER A 80 -45.83 12.18 19.44
N CYS A 81 -46.72 11.44 18.80
CA CYS A 81 -47.09 10.09 19.20
C CYS A 81 -47.20 9.15 18.00
N SER A 82 -47.21 7.84 18.27
CA SER A 82 -47.37 6.80 17.24
C SER A 82 -48.33 5.71 17.74
N ASN A 83 -49.27 5.28 16.91
CA ASN A 83 -50.21 4.18 17.19
C ASN A 83 -49.99 3.01 16.22
N CYS A 84 -48.75 2.55 16.15
CA CYS A 84 -48.43 1.38 15.33
C CYS A 84 -49.09 0.12 15.90
N THR A 85 -49.75 -0.62 15.02
CA THR A 85 -50.46 -1.87 15.34
C THR A 85 -49.76 -3.09 14.75
N ALA A 86 -48.79 -2.87 13.86
CA ALA A 86 -47.91 -3.88 13.28
C ALA A 86 -46.52 -3.28 13.07
N VAL A 87 -45.50 -4.13 13.00
CA VAL A 87 -44.13 -3.72 12.66
C VAL A 87 -44.05 -3.14 11.24
N PRO A 88 -43.02 -2.34 10.91
CA PRO A 88 -42.92 -1.72 9.60
C PRO A 88 -42.75 -2.71 8.44
N PRO A 89 -43.03 -2.28 7.20
CA PRO A 89 -42.63 -3.01 6.00
C PRO A 89 -41.11 -3.20 5.90
N VAL A 90 -40.69 -4.27 5.24
CA VAL A 90 -39.28 -4.57 4.97
C VAL A 90 -38.66 -3.46 4.08
N PRO A 91 -37.52 -2.85 4.48
CA PRO A 91 -36.84 -1.88 3.63
C PRO A 91 -36.41 -2.47 2.28
N LYS A 92 -36.48 -1.64 1.23
CA LYS A 92 -36.14 -2.01 -0.16
C LYS A 92 -35.02 -1.14 -0.72
N GLY A 93 -34.37 -1.62 -1.78
CA GLY A 93 -33.35 -0.87 -2.50
C GLY A 93 -32.06 -0.66 -1.71
N LEU A 94 -31.70 -1.61 -0.83
CA LEU A 94 -30.42 -1.56 -0.13
C LEU A 94 -29.27 -1.64 -1.14
N ALA A 95 -28.41 -0.62 -1.13
CA ALA A 95 -27.24 -0.52 -1.98
C ALA A 95 -26.04 -0.04 -1.18
N ALA A 96 -24.85 -0.45 -1.61
CA ALA A 96 -23.58 0.00 -1.05
C ALA A 96 -22.84 0.89 -2.06
N SER A 97 -22.16 1.92 -1.55
CA SER A 97 -21.37 2.87 -2.35
C SER A 97 -20.21 3.40 -1.51
N GLY A 98 -19.22 4.02 -2.17
CA GLY A 98 -18.10 4.64 -1.47
C GLY A 98 -17.27 3.66 -0.63
N THR A 99 -17.22 2.38 -1.03
CA THR A 99 -16.45 1.35 -0.34
C THR A 99 -14.95 1.68 -0.39
N THR A 100 -14.35 1.80 0.79
CA THR A 100 -12.91 1.98 1.00
C THR A 100 -12.34 0.71 1.64
N GLY A 101 -11.08 0.74 2.08
CA GLY A 101 -10.51 -0.37 2.85
C GLY A 101 -11.00 -0.48 4.30
N ASN A 102 -11.69 0.52 4.86
CA ASN A 102 -12.18 0.47 6.24
C ASN A 102 -13.66 0.84 6.40
N ALA A 103 -14.32 1.32 5.34
CA ALA A 103 -15.70 1.76 5.44
C ALA A 103 -16.49 1.52 4.16
N THR A 104 -17.81 1.47 4.28
CA THR A 104 -18.76 1.52 3.17
C THR A 104 -19.99 2.31 3.57
N THR A 105 -20.62 3.00 2.61
CA THR A 105 -21.88 3.72 2.84
C THR A 105 -23.04 2.91 2.27
N LEU A 106 -23.99 2.60 3.15
CA LEU A 106 -25.23 1.90 2.84
C LEU A 106 -26.36 2.91 2.68
N THR A 107 -27.15 2.78 1.63
CA THR A 107 -28.36 3.57 1.38
C THR A 107 -29.52 2.66 1.03
N TRP A 108 -30.74 3.09 1.36
CA TRP A 108 -31.96 2.37 1.02
C TRP A 108 -33.12 3.33 0.82
N THR A 109 -34.25 2.84 0.31
CA THR A 109 -35.46 3.65 0.18
C THR A 109 -36.09 3.87 1.56
N PRO A 110 -36.36 5.12 1.99
CA PRO A 110 -37.04 5.38 3.25
C PRO A 110 -38.38 4.63 3.34
N VAL A 111 -38.62 3.95 4.46
CA VAL A 111 -39.90 3.29 4.75
C VAL A 111 -40.89 4.34 5.27
N THR A 112 -42.11 4.33 4.73
CA THR A 112 -43.22 5.18 5.17
C THR A 112 -44.43 4.31 5.51
N VAL A 113 -45.14 4.68 6.58
CA VAL A 113 -46.33 3.96 7.06
C VAL A 113 -47.38 4.99 7.49
N SER A 114 -48.64 4.78 7.14
CA SER A 114 -49.74 5.66 7.56
C SER A 114 -49.95 5.61 9.07
N ASN A 115 -50.11 6.77 9.72
CA ASN A 115 -50.38 6.91 11.15
C ASN A 115 -49.29 6.32 12.09
N CYS A 116 -48.08 6.15 11.55
CA CYS A 116 -46.93 5.56 12.21
C CYS A 116 -45.67 6.36 11.93
N THR A 117 -44.77 6.41 12.92
CA THR A 117 -43.46 7.03 12.77
C THR A 117 -42.37 5.95 12.81
N ILE A 118 -41.54 5.89 11.77
CA ILE A 118 -40.32 5.08 11.78
C ILE A 118 -39.32 5.76 12.72
N SER A 119 -38.96 5.07 13.80
CA SER A 119 -38.03 5.56 14.82
C SER A 119 -36.56 5.38 14.40
N GLY A 120 -36.30 4.52 13.43
CA GLY A 120 -34.99 4.35 12.81
C GLY A 120 -34.84 3.05 12.05
N TYR A 121 -33.59 2.66 11.82
CA TYR A 121 -33.21 1.45 11.11
C TYR A 121 -32.12 0.70 11.87
N GLN A 122 -32.19 -0.62 11.85
CA GLN A 122 -31.20 -1.55 12.38
C GLN A 122 -30.37 -2.13 11.23
N ILE A 123 -29.05 -2.02 11.33
CA ILE A 123 -28.11 -2.48 10.31
C ILE A 123 -27.38 -3.72 10.82
N TYR A 124 -27.46 -4.79 10.03
CA TYR A 124 -26.85 -6.07 10.34
C TYR A 124 -25.65 -6.33 9.44
N MET A 125 -24.54 -6.77 10.02
CA MET A 125 -23.34 -7.23 9.33
C MET A 125 -23.14 -8.71 9.63
N ASN A 126 -22.99 -9.53 8.59
CA ASN A 126 -22.78 -10.98 8.69
C ASN A 126 -23.81 -11.67 9.61
N GLY A 127 -25.06 -11.18 9.59
CA GLY A 127 -26.18 -11.68 10.36
C GLY A 127 -26.38 -11.04 11.74
N GLY A 128 -25.33 -10.47 12.35
CA GLY A 128 -25.38 -9.80 13.65
C GLY A 128 -25.75 -8.32 13.56
N LEU A 129 -26.45 -7.78 14.57
CA LEU A 129 -26.75 -6.36 14.64
C LEU A 129 -25.47 -5.57 14.94
N THR A 130 -25.16 -4.56 14.12
CA THR A 130 -23.92 -3.79 14.25
C THR A 130 -24.15 -2.35 14.65
N THR A 131 -25.12 -1.67 14.04
CA THR A 131 -25.40 -0.26 14.32
C THR A 131 -26.85 0.09 13.98
N THR A 132 -27.26 1.31 14.33
CA THR A 132 -28.57 1.89 14.01
C THR A 132 -28.42 3.22 13.28
N SER A 133 -29.40 3.58 12.46
CA SER A 133 -29.48 4.90 11.82
C SER A 133 -30.85 5.52 12.00
N ALA A 134 -30.90 6.84 12.22
CA ALA A 134 -32.16 7.59 12.25
C ALA A 134 -32.71 7.89 10.84
N GLY A 135 -31.87 7.76 9.80
CA GLY A 135 -32.24 8.03 8.41
C GLY A 135 -31.99 6.83 7.49
N ALA A 136 -32.37 6.95 6.21
CA ALA A 136 -32.25 5.88 5.22
C ALA A 136 -30.83 5.73 4.62
N SER A 137 -29.81 6.06 5.40
CA SER A 137 -28.39 5.98 5.04
C SER A 137 -27.55 5.79 6.29
N VAL A 138 -26.45 5.04 6.18
CA VAL A 138 -25.42 4.95 7.21
C VAL A 138 -24.06 4.62 6.61
N THR A 139 -23.01 5.21 7.17
CA THR A 139 -21.64 4.77 6.90
C THR A 139 -21.22 3.79 7.99
N VAL A 140 -20.86 2.58 7.58
CA VAL A 140 -20.29 1.56 8.48
C VAL A 140 -18.78 1.62 8.36
N SER A 141 -18.11 1.98 9.45
CA SER A 141 -16.65 2.09 9.57
C SER A 141 -16.05 0.97 10.41
N GLY A 142 -14.73 0.90 10.51
CA GLY A 142 -14.03 -0.14 11.29
C GLY A 142 -13.92 -1.49 10.58
N LEU A 143 -14.18 -1.54 9.27
CA LEU A 143 -14.06 -2.75 8.46
C LEU A 143 -12.58 -3.10 8.24
N THR A 144 -12.32 -4.39 8.03
CA THR A 144 -11.00 -4.89 7.67
C THR A 144 -10.82 -4.78 6.15
N PRO A 145 -9.66 -4.32 5.64
CA PRO A 145 -9.36 -4.30 4.21
C PRO A 145 -9.46 -5.68 3.54
N LEU A 146 -9.71 -5.71 2.23
CA LEU A 146 -9.79 -6.93 1.40
C LEU A 146 -10.71 -8.03 1.98
N THR A 147 -11.72 -7.64 2.74
CA THR A 147 -12.61 -8.56 3.46
C THR A 147 -14.04 -8.41 2.93
N SER A 148 -14.71 -9.54 2.69
CA SER A 148 -16.10 -9.56 2.23
C SER A 148 -17.06 -9.52 3.40
N TYR A 149 -18.02 -8.61 3.35
CA TYR A 149 -19.09 -8.42 4.34
C TYR A 149 -20.46 -8.52 3.68
N SER A 150 -21.43 -9.06 4.40
CA SER A 150 -22.84 -9.11 4.00
C SER A 150 -23.66 -8.18 4.89
N PHE A 151 -24.38 -7.24 4.29
CA PHE A 151 -25.20 -6.25 5.00
C PHE A 151 -26.68 -6.40 4.72
N ALA A 152 -27.51 -6.24 5.76
CA ALA A 152 -28.96 -6.15 5.65
C ALA A 152 -29.52 -5.08 6.59
N VAL A 153 -30.71 -4.56 6.30
CA VAL A 153 -31.36 -3.51 7.10
C VAL A 153 -32.79 -3.88 7.48
N ALA A 154 -33.23 -3.47 8.68
CA ALA A 154 -34.62 -3.54 9.14
C ALA A 154 -35.09 -2.16 9.60
N ALA A 155 -36.36 -1.82 9.35
CA ALA A 155 -36.97 -0.58 9.86
C ALA A 155 -37.56 -0.84 11.25
N VAL A 156 -37.54 0.17 12.11
CA VAL A 156 -38.03 0.09 13.49
C VAL A 156 -39.08 1.15 13.75
N ASP A 157 -40.15 0.77 14.45
CA ASP A 157 -41.15 1.68 15.00
C ASP A 157 -41.40 1.37 16.49
N SER A 158 -42.53 1.85 17.03
CA SER A 158 -42.92 1.62 18.42
C SER A 158 -43.40 0.18 18.72
N VAL A 159 -43.69 -0.64 17.71
CA VAL A 159 -44.07 -2.06 17.84
C VAL A 159 -42.83 -2.94 17.79
N GLY A 160 -41.87 -2.63 16.92
CA GLY A 160 -40.61 -3.35 16.83
C GLY A 160 -39.92 -3.26 15.47
N ALA A 161 -38.94 -4.13 15.24
CA ALA A 161 -38.22 -4.20 13.99
C ALA A 161 -38.96 -5.04 12.93
N SER A 162 -38.92 -4.59 11.68
CA SER A 162 -39.36 -5.37 10.52
C SER A 162 -38.49 -6.61 10.29
N ALA A 163 -38.91 -7.48 9.35
CA ALA A 163 -37.97 -8.43 8.77
C ALA A 163 -36.82 -7.71 8.03
N LYS A 164 -35.67 -8.38 7.90
CA LYS A 164 -34.47 -7.84 7.24
C LYS A 164 -34.67 -7.78 5.72
N SER A 165 -34.05 -6.79 5.08
CA SER A 165 -33.96 -6.71 3.61
C SER A 165 -33.19 -7.91 3.02
N ALA A 166 -33.28 -8.07 1.70
CA ALA A 166 -32.29 -8.87 0.97
C ALA A 166 -30.87 -8.31 1.24
N PRO A 167 -29.85 -9.18 1.41
CA PRO A 167 -28.51 -8.71 1.74
C PRO A 167 -27.78 -8.13 0.52
N VAL A 168 -26.85 -7.21 0.78
CA VAL A 168 -25.84 -6.77 -0.19
C VAL A 168 -24.46 -7.23 0.27
N THR A 169 -23.68 -7.83 -0.64
CA THR A 169 -22.30 -8.23 -0.38
C THR A 169 -21.35 -7.16 -0.89
N VAL A 170 -20.38 -6.79 -0.06
CA VAL A 170 -19.34 -5.82 -0.38
C VAL A 170 -17.98 -6.35 0.06
N THR A 171 -17.00 -6.29 -0.84
CA THR A 171 -15.60 -6.53 -0.53
C THR A 171 -14.91 -5.20 -0.35
N THR A 172 -14.33 -4.96 0.84
CA THR A 172 -13.56 -3.74 1.10
C THR A 172 -12.32 -3.67 0.22
N LEU A 173 -11.94 -2.45 -0.15
CA LEU A 173 -10.71 -2.23 -0.92
C LEU A 173 -9.47 -2.45 -0.02
N SER A 174 -8.28 -2.26 -0.56
CA SER A 174 -7.10 -2.09 0.31
C SER A 174 -7.23 -0.81 1.13
N GLY A 175 -6.85 -0.85 2.41
CA GLY A 175 -6.82 0.34 3.26
C GLY A 175 -5.64 1.26 2.91
N PRO A 176 -5.72 2.57 3.23
CA PRO A 176 -4.52 3.39 3.37
C PRO A 176 -3.58 2.76 4.42
N PRO A 177 -2.25 2.88 4.29
CA PRO A 177 -1.33 2.44 5.33
C PRO A 177 -1.73 3.04 6.69
N PRO A 178 -1.73 2.26 7.80
CA PRO A 178 -2.06 2.80 9.12
C PRO A 178 -1.02 3.86 9.54
N SER A 179 -1.47 5.07 9.88
CA SER A 179 -0.58 6.16 10.29
C SER A 179 0.14 5.86 11.61
N THR A 180 1.43 5.59 11.52
CA THR A 180 2.47 6.28 12.32
C THR A 180 3.49 6.71 11.28
N ALA A 181 3.18 7.83 10.63
CA ALA A 181 3.67 8.20 9.31
C ALA A 181 5.19 8.23 9.25
N SER A 182 5.74 7.72 8.16
CA SER A 182 7.12 7.98 7.78
C SER A 182 7.39 9.50 7.85
N THR A 183 8.58 9.88 8.28
CA THR A 183 8.99 11.28 8.43
C THR A 183 10.40 11.47 7.89
N GLY A 184 10.69 12.69 7.46
CA GLY A 184 12.01 13.08 6.97
C GLY A 184 12.02 13.35 5.48
N THR A 185 13.22 13.44 4.93
CA THR A 185 13.46 13.83 3.54
C THR A 185 14.61 13.01 2.98
N ILE A 186 14.42 12.49 1.77
CA ILE A 186 15.50 11.89 0.97
C ILE A 186 15.86 12.88 -0.12
N ASN A 187 17.09 13.35 -0.10
CA ASN A 187 17.63 14.25 -1.12
C ASN A 187 18.37 13.44 -2.18
N PHE A 188 18.13 13.74 -3.45
CA PHE A 188 18.71 13.00 -4.57
C PHE A 188 19.08 13.91 -5.74
N HIS A 189 19.69 13.33 -6.78
CA HIS A 189 20.31 14.05 -7.90
C HIS A 189 21.33 15.10 -7.46
N LEU A 190 22.38 14.65 -6.79
CA LEU A 190 23.52 15.48 -6.37
C LEU A 190 24.84 14.80 -6.70
N LEU A 191 25.79 15.55 -7.24
CA LEU A 191 27.18 15.09 -7.32
C LEU A 191 27.80 15.17 -5.92
N LEU A 192 28.11 14.01 -5.33
CA LEU A 192 28.61 13.92 -3.96
C LEU A 192 29.92 14.72 -3.81
N GLY A 193 29.91 15.69 -2.90
CA GLY A 193 31.06 16.57 -2.65
C GLY A 193 31.25 17.72 -3.64
N VAL A 194 30.40 17.85 -4.66
CA VAL A 194 30.50 18.89 -5.70
C VAL A 194 29.26 19.78 -5.76
N GLY A 195 28.09 19.21 -5.50
CA GLY A 195 26.81 19.91 -5.66
C GLY A 195 25.84 19.70 -4.51
N THR A 196 24.74 20.43 -4.57
CA THR A 196 23.57 20.23 -3.72
C THR A 196 22.55 19.34 -4.43
N ALA A 197 21.61 18.79 -3.66
CA ALA A 197 20.48 18.05 -4.23
C ALA A 197 19.62 18.94 -5.13
N GLN A 198 19.28 18.40 -6.30
CA GLN A 198 18.36 19.01 -7.25
C GLN A 198 16.92 18.68 -6.89
N ASP A 199 16.69 17.52 -6.27
CA ASP A 199 15.36 17.01 -5.96
C ASP A 199 15.29 16.43 -4.54
N SER A 200 14.07 16.31 -4.03
CA SER A 200 13.81 15.71 -2.73
C SER A 200 12.47 15.00 -2.66
N LEU A 201 12.41 13.97 -1.82
CA LEU A 201 11.21 13.21 -1.48
C LEU A 201 10.89 13.45 -0.02
N THR A 202 9.76 14.11 0.27
CA THR A 202 9.27 14.32 1.63
C THR A 202 8.44 13.13 2.08
N LEU A 203 8.87 12.45 3.15
CA LEU A 203 8.28 11.20 3.62
C LEU A 203 7.00 11.38 4.46
N THR A 204 6.69 12.62 4.85
CA THR A 204 5.57 12.96 5.73
C THR A 204 4.22 12.50 5.18
N GLY A 205 3.40 11.88 6.04
CA GLY A 205 2.03 11.48 5.71
C GLY A 205 1.90 10.10 5.07
N GLY A 206 2.99 9.36 4.93
CA GLY A 206 2.98 7.98 4.44
C GLY A 206 2.67 7.85 2.95
N ASN A 207 2.72 8.95 2.18
CA ASN A 207 2.41 8.95 0.76
C ASN A 207 3.29 8.00 -0.05
N TYR A 208 4.53 7.75 0.39
CA TYR A 208 5.50 6.92 -0.31
C TYR A 208 5.65 5.52 0.28
N ASP A 209 4.94 5.19 1.35
CA ASP A 209 5.18 3.95 2.11
C ASP A 209 4.98 2.71 1.23
N ASP A 210 3.94 2.69 0.40
CA ASP A 210 3.64 1.56 -0.49
C ASP A 210 4.59 1.47 -1.69
N LEU A 211 5.09 2.61 -2.20
CA LEU A 211 6.13 2.66 -3.22
C LEU A 211 7.46 2.13 -2.65
N ILE A 212 7.86 2.55 -1.45
CA ILE A 212 9.07 2.05 -0.80
C ILE A 212 8.91 0.55 -0.49
N MET A 213 7.78 0.11 0.05
CA MET A 213 7.51 -1.31 0.32
C MET A 213 7.61 -2.17 -0.94
N SER A 214 7.00 -1.76 -2.05
CA SER A 214 7.03 -2.54 -3.30
C SER A 214 8.43 -2.63 -3.89
N ASN A 215 9.23 -1.56 -3.81
CA ASN A 215 10.63 -1.58 -4.22
C ASN A 215 11.49 -2.47 -3.30
N ILE A 216 11.26 -2.45 -1.99
CA ILE A 216 11.95 -3.35 -1.05
C ILE A 216 11.55 -4.81 -1.32
N VAL A 217 10.28 -5.11 -1.61
CA VAL A 217 9.85 -6.46 -2.02
C VAL A 217 10.60 -6.90 -3.27
N ALA A 218 10.72 -6.03 -4.27
CA ALA A 218 11.48 -6.32 -5.48
C ALA A 218 12.98 -6.49 -5.22
N GLY A 219 13.59 -5.71 -4.34
CA GLY A 219 14.99 -5.88 -3.98
C GLY A 219 15.26 -7.18 -3.23
N VAL A 220 14.35 -7.62 -2.36
CA VAL A 220 14.42 -8.95 -1.75
C VAL A 220 14.23 -10.04 -2.81
N LEU A 221 13.34 -9.83 -3.80
CA LEU A 221 13.23 -10.73 -4.96
C LEU A 221 14.55 -10.80 -5.74
N LEU A 222 15.25 -9.69 -6.00
CA LEU A 222 16.59 -9.72 -6.60
C LEU A 222 17.55 -10.60 -5.78
N GLY A 223 17.59 -10.40 -4.47
CA GLY A 223 18.36 -11.25 -3.56
C GLY A 223 18.02 -12.73 -3.67
N HIS A 224 16.73 -13.04 -3.69
CA HIS A 224 16.20 -14.38 -3.84
C HIS A 224 16.70 -15.04 -5.14
N LEU A 225 16.58 -14.35 -6.27
CA LEU A 225 17.07 -14.84 -7.57
C LEU A 225 18.59 -15.08 -7.57
N ILE A 226 19.36 -14.20 -6.92
CA ILE A 226 20.82 -14.34 -6.78
C ILE A 226 21.17 -15.55 -5.92
N ASP A 227 20.53 -15.72 -4.77
CA ASP A 227 20.79 -16.83 -3.86
C ASP A 227 20.48 -18.18 -4.50
N GLU A 228 19.47 -18.25 -5.38
CA GLU A 228 19.14 -19.44 -6.15
C GLU A 228 20.09 -19.71 -7.33
N GLY A 229 20.42 -18.67 -8.11
CA GLY A 229 21.26 -18.81 -9.30
C GLY A 229 22.75 -18.90 -9.00
N PHE A 230 23.18 -18.29 -7.90
CA PHE A 230 24.58 -18.14 -7.50
C PHE A 230 24.74 -18.42 -5.99
N PRO A 231 24.52 -19.67 -5.57
CA PRO A 231 24.44 -20.01 -4.15
C PRO A 231 25.73 -19.71 -3.40
N GLY A 232 25.58 -19.13 -2.21
CA GLY A 232 26.68 -18.85 -1.29
C GLY A 232 27.37 -17.51 -1.48
N ILE A 233 27.04 -16.74 -2.52
CA ILE A 233 27.50 -15.35 -2.64
C ILE A 233 27.00 -14.55 -1.42
N GLN A 234 27.90 -13.79 -0.80
CA GLN A 234 27.58 -12.86 0.26
C GLN A 234 27.61 -11.43 -0.29
N TYR A 235 26.65 -10.60 0.12
CA TYR A 235 26.52 -9.21 -0.30
C TYR A 235 25.88 -8.39 0.82
N ASN A 236 25.99 -7.06 0.74
CA ASN A 236 25.31 -6.20 1.70
C ASN A 236 23.81 -6.15 1.36
N LYS A 237 22.97 -6.76 2.20
CA LYS A 237 21.51 -6.84 1.97
C LYS A 237 20.84 -5.47 1.95
N ASP A 238 21.30 -4.52 2.77
CA ASP A 238 20.70 -3.19 2.81
C ASP A 238 20.87 -2.45 1.49
N TYR A 239 22.07 -2.53 0.91
CA TYR A 239 22.39 -1.89 -0.37
C TYR A 239 21.82 -2.67 -1.56
N LEU A 240 21.96 -4.00 -1.59
CA LEU A 240 21.41 -4.78 -2.70
C LEU A 240 19.88 -4.71 -2.74
N TYR A 241 19.19 -4.93 -1.61
CA TYR A 241 17.72 -4.92 -1.60
C TYR A 241 17.15 -3.49 -1.68
N GLY A 242 17.92 -2.49 -1.27
CA GLY A 242 17.55 -1.10 -1.46
C GLY A 242 17.76 -0.58 -2.88
N SER A 243 18.65 -1.21 -3.67
CA SER A 243 19.09 -0.68 -4.97
C SER A 243 17.95 -0.39 -5.94
N ILE A 244 16.87 -1.18 -5.92
CA ILE A 244 15.70 -0.95 -6.78
C ILE A 244 15.07 0.42 -6.49
N PHE A 245 14.82 0.75 -5.21
CA PHE A 245 14.27 2.05 -4.84
C PHE A 245 15.25 3.19 -5.12
N ALA A 246 16.53 2.97 -4.86
CA ALA A 246 17.55 3.98 -5.10
C ALA A 246 17.76 4.27 -6.59
N GLN A 247 17.67 3.25 -7.46
CA GLN A 247 17.71 3.42 -8.91
C GLN A 247 16.50 4.21 -9.40
N LEU A 248 15.31 4.00 -8.82
CA LEU A 248 14.15 4.85 -9.12
C LEU A 248 14.45 6.33 -8.85
N LEU A 249 15.09 6.63 -7.72
CA LEU A 249 15.48 8.01 -7.38
C LEU A 249 16.61 8.55 -8.26
N GLN A 250 17.50 7.67 -8.73
CA GLN A 250 18.64 8.00 -9.57
C GLN A 250 18.26 8.39 -11.00
N GLU A 251 17.24 7.74 -11.55
CA GLU A 251 16.72 7.97 -12.90
C GLU A 251 15.61 9.02 -12.94
N ASN A 252 15.19 9.49 -11.75
CA ASN A 252 13.87 10.04 -11.50
C ASN A 252 13.46 11.19 -12.45
N ILE A 253 12.36 11.02 -13.17
CA ILE A 253 11.68 12.14 -13.85
C ILE A 253 10.31 12.38 -13.20
N ALA A 254 10.31 12.90 -11.97
CA ALA A 254 9.13 13.43 -11.28
C ALA A 254 8.40 12.53 -10.24
N THR A 255 9.04 11.49 -9.72
CA THR A 255 8.62 10.63 -8.58
C THR A 255 8.22 11.44 -7.34
N GLN A 256 8.71 12.68 -7.17
CA GLN A 256 8.23 13.60 -6.14
C GLN A 256 6.74 13.97 -6.26
N TYR A 257 6.08 13.65 -7.37
CA TYR A 257 4.64 13.82 -7.59
C TYR A 257 3.84 12.52 -7.46
N TYR A 258 4.47 11.44 -7.00
CA TYR A 258 3.80 10.18 -6.71
C TYR A 258 2.60 10.39 -5.78
N LYS A 259 1.55 9.58 -5.99
CA LYS A 259 0.33 9.58 -5.17
C LYS A 259 0.01 8.16 -4.76
N SER A 260 -0.05 7.90 -3.45
CA SER A 260 -0.43 6.59 -2.90
C SER A 260 -1.78 6.07 -3.39
N SER A 261 -2.69 6.98 -3.79
CA SER A 261 -3.99 6.64 -4.39
C SER A 261 -3.93 6.08 -5.81
N SER A 262 -2.77 6.12 -6.46
CA SER A 262 -2.54 5.62 -7.81
C SER A 262 -1.67 4.36 -7.78
N ASP A 263 -1.92 3.43 -8.69
CA ASP A 263 -1.01 2.31 -8.94
C ASP A 263 0.17 2.70 -9.85
N LEU A 264 0.25 3.96 -10.28
CA LEU A 264 1.34 4.50 -11.10
C LEU A 264 2.47 5.09 -10.25
N ILE A 265 3.72 4.82 -10.62
CA ILE A 265 4.92 5.40 -9.99
C ILE A 265 5.03 6.90 -10.29
N ASP A 266 4.86 7.27 -11.56
CA ASP A 266 4.68 8.67 -11.97
C ASP A 266 3.32 8.84 -12.66
N PRO A 267 2.32 9.46 -11.99
CA PRO A 267 1.02 9.78 -12.60
C PRO A 267 1.01 11.12 -13.37
N ASN A 268 2.14 11.83 -13.47
CA ASN A 268 2.24 13.13 -14.15
C ASN A 268 2.26 12.95 -15.69
N ALA A 269 1.85 13.98 -16.43
CA ALA A 269 2.01 14.04 -17.88
C ALA A 269 3.48 13.90 -18.34
N ASN A 270 4.44 14.30 -17.50
CA ASN A 270 5.87 14.13 -17.77
C ASN A 270 6.28 12.66 -17.94
N GLN A 271 5.51 11.72 -17.40
CA GLN A 271 5.68 10.28 -17.59
C GLN A 271 5.75 9.90 -19.09
N GLN A 272 5.11 10.65 -20.00
CA GLN A 272 5.14 10.34 -21.43
C GLN A 272 6.56 10.31 -22.02
N ALA A 273 7.49 11.11 -21.48
CA ALA A 273 8.87 11.14 -21.96
C ALA A 273 9.59 9.80 -21.73
N VAL A 274 9.35 9.14 -20.58
CA VAL A 274 10.00 7.87 -20.21
C VAL A 274 9.22 6.63 -20.64
N MET A 275 8.03 6.81 -21.19
CA MET A 275 7.18 5.72 -21.71
C MET A 275 7.10 5.70 -23.24
N GLY A 276 7.84 6.60 -23.90
CA GLY A 276 7.88 6.75 -25.35
C GLY A 276 8.55 5.59 -26.09
N VAL A 277 8.69 5.76 -27.40
CA VAL A 277 9.37 4.77 -28.26
C VAL A 277 10.82 4.60 -27.83
N GLY A 278 11.23 3.35 -27.55
CA GLY A 278 12.59 3.01 -27.14
C GLY A 278 12.95 3.40 -25.71
N GLN A 279 11.96 3.78 -24.90
CA GLN A 279 12.18 4.26 -23.54
C GLN A 279 12.09 3.17 -22.49
N GLY A 280 12.75 3.46 -21.37
CA GLY A 280 13.04 2.58 -20.25
C GLY A 280 11.93 2.38 -19.21
N GLY A 281 10.89 3.21 -19.24
CA GLY A 281 10.00 3.45 -18.10
C GLY A 281 10.66 4.30 -17.00
N PRO A 282 10.03 4.41 -15.82
CA PRO A 282 10.53 5.23 -14.71
C PRO A 282 11.92 4.85 -14.20
N TYR A 283 12.34 3.60 -14.43
CA TYR A 283 13.65 3.09 -14.05
C TYR A 283 14.68 3.18 -15.17
N GLN A 284 14.33 3.73 -16.34
CA GLN A 284 15.22 3.83 -17.50
C GLN A 284 15.90 2.49 -17.88
N ILE A 285 15.09 1.43 -17.96
CA ILE A 285 15.56 0.10 -18.32
C ILE A 285 16.06 0.10 -19.78
N ASN A 286 17.36 0.15 -20.03
CA ASN A 286 17.88 0.42 -21.39
C ASN A 286 18.25 -0.84 -22.20
N ASN A 287 18.42 -2.00 -21.56
CA ASN A 287 18.91 -3.23 -22.21
C ASN A 287 17.90 -4.38 -22.17
N TYR A 288 16.85 -4.29 -22.98
CA TYR A 288 15.80 -5.29 -23.02
C TYR A 288 16.12 -6.56 -23.80
N ALA A 289 17.14 -6.48 -24.64
CA ALA A 289 17.32 -7.36 -25.78
C ALA A 289 18.78 -7.81 -25.89
N ALA A 290 19.31 -8.39 -24.83
CA ALA A 290 20.40 -9.34 -25.00
C ALA A 290 19.76 -10.70 -25.27
N ASP A 291 19.65 -11.06 -26.55
CA ASP A 291 19.45 -12.45 -26.92
C ASP A 291 20.74 -13.20 -26.57
N MET A 292 20.82 -13.72 -25.34
CA MET A 292 21.89 -14.61 -24.92
C MET A 292 21.65 -16.05 -25.44
N VAL A 293 20.64 -16.25 -26.31
CA VAL A 293 20.15 -17.52 -26.85
C VAL A 293 20.60 -17.74 -28.31
N SER A 294 20.81 -16.69 -29.12
CA SER A 294 21.29 -16.84 -30.52
C SER A 294 22.82 -16.87 -30.68
N GLY A 295 23.58 -16.68 -29.59
CA GLY A 295 25.03 -16.83 -29.58
C GLY A 295 25.51 -18.26 -29.30
N SER A 296 26.76 -18.57 -29.62
CA SER A 296 27.43 -19.84 -29.29
C SER A 296 27.73 -20.03 -27.78
N TYR A 297 27.22 -19.14 -26.93
CA TYR A 297 27.51 -19.08 -25.48
C TYR A 297 26.63 -20.08 -24.70
N GLN A 298 27.18 -20.63 -23.62
CA GLN A 298 26.48 -21.59 -22.74
C GLN A 298 26.49 -21.08 -21.29
N PRO A 299 25.39 -21.27 -20.52
CA PRO A 299 24.12 -21.88 -20.93
C PRO A 299 23.28 -20.96 -21.84
N LYS A 300 22.57 -21.57 -22.79
CA LYS A 300 21.55 -20.90 -23.62
C LYS A 300 20.36 -20.47 -22.76
N GLY A 301 19.68 -19.37 -23.11
CA GLY A 301 18.31 -19.11 -22.63
C GLY A 301 18.11 -17.98 -21.61
N HIS A 302 19.12 -17.18 -21.29
CA HIS A 302 19.01 -16.15 -20.24
C HIS A 302 18.74 -14.76 -20.81
N SER A 303 17.50 -14.30 -20.67
CA SER A 303 17.11 -12.91 -20.94
C SER A 303 15.85 -12.62 -20.15
N LEU A 304 15.64 -11.35 -19.81
CA LEU A 304 14.45 -10.86 -19.10
C LEU A 304 13.15 -11.41 -19.68
N ILE A 305 13.04 -11.39 -21.01
CA ILE A 305 11.81 -11.77 -21.71
C ILE A 305 11.52 -13.28 -21.60
N ASN A 306 12.47 -14.07 -21.08
CA ASN A 306 12.34 -15.52 -20.90
C ASN A 306 11.90 -15.92 -19.49
N TYR A 307 11.95 -15.06 -18.46
CA TYR A 307 11.55 -15.51 -17.13
C TYR A 307 10.03 -15.66 -17.04
N VAL A 308 9.59 -16.88 -16.70
CA VAL A 308 8.16 -17.23 -16.59
C VAL A 308 7.44 -16.28 -15.64
N ALA A 309 8.13 -15.78 -14.61
CA ALA A 309 7.59 -14.89 -13.60
C ALA A 309 7.13 -13.52 -14.11
N ILE A 310 7.76 -12.96 -15.14
CA ILE A 310 7.46 -11.59 -15.59
C ILE A 310 6.88 -11.52 -17.00
N GLN A 311 7.03 -12.58 -17.77
CA GLN A 311 6.78 -12.58 -19.22
C GLN A 311 5.36 -12.13 -19.59
N LYS A 312 4.34 -12.52 -18.81
CA LYS A 312 2.93 -12.14 -19.11
C LYS A 312 2.66 -10.64 -19.09
N ASN A 313 3.44 -9.87 -18.33
CA ASN A 313 3.25 -8.43 -18.16
C ASN A 313 4.26 -7.57 -18.95
N ILE A 314 5.27 -8.18 -19.58
CA ILE A 314 6.25 -7.46 -20.40
C ILE A 314 5.65 -7.03 -21.75
N GLY A 315 4.71 -7.80 -22.32
CA GLY A 315 4.12 -7.48 -23.62
C GLY A 315 5.05 -7.69 -24.84
N PHE A 316 6.22 -8.30 -24.64
CA PHE A 316 7.21 -8.64 -25.66
C PHE A 316 7.64 -10.12 -25.56
N THR A 317 8.35 -10.61 -26.58
CA THR A 317 8.83 -12.00 -26.71
C THR A 317 10.31 -12.01 -27.08
N MET A 318 11.00 -13.13 -26.86
CA MET A 318 12.38 -13.25 -27.34
C MET A 318 12.50 -13.01 -28.84
N ALA A 319 11.53 -13.50 -29.62
CA ALA A 319 11.49 -13.36 -31.07
C ALA A 319 11.38 -11.90 -31.55
N ASN A 320 10.85 -10.99 -30.74
CA ASN A 320 10.69 -9.58 -31.11
C ASN A 320 11.59 -8.62 -30.32
N ALA A 321 12.42 -9.15 -29.41
CA ALA A 321 13.34 -8.38 -28.55
C ALA A 321 14.23 -7.43 -29.37
N ALA A 322 14.79 -7.91 -30.48
CA ALA A 322 15.67 -7.12 -31.37
C ALA A 322 14.98 -5.89 -32.00
N THR A 323 13.65 -5.80 -31.98
CA THR A 323 12.90 -4.65 -32.51
C THR A 323 12.18 -3.87 -31.43
N GLN A 324 12.35 -4.24 -30.15
CA GLN A 324 11.60 -3.63 -29.05
C GLN A 324 11.86 -2.11 -28.94
N TYR A 325 13.08 -1.64 -29.22
CA TYR A 325 13.40 -0.22 -29.17
C TYR A 325 12.55 0.64 -30.13
N THR A 326 11.84 0.01 -31.08
CA THR A 326 10.89 0.67 -31.99
C THR A 326 9.47 0.79 -31.43
N LYS A 327 9.21 0.23 -30.24
CA LYS A 327 7.91 0.22 -29.57
C LYS A 327 7.91 1.16 -28.37
N ALA A 328 6.73 1.67 -28.03
CA ALA A 328 6.51 2.39 -26.79
C ALA A 328 6.64 1.45 -25.58
N THR A 329 7.11 1.99 -24.46
CA THR A 329 7.23 1.24 -23.21
C THR A 329 5.84 0.76 -22.75
N PRO A 330 5.68 -0.52 -22.37
CA PRO A 330 4.43 -1.02 -21.83
C PRO A 330 4.00 -0.28 -20.57
N ALA A 331 2.71 0.04 -20.44
CA ALA A 331 2.19 0.77 -19.29
C ALA A 331 2.46 0.07 -17.94
N SER A 332 2.62 -1.27 -17.96
CA SER A 332 2.98 -2.07 -16.79
C SER A 332 4.28 -1.62 -16.13
N PHE A 333 5.23 -1.04 -16.88
CA PHE A 333 6.51 -0.59 -16.35
C PHE A 333 6.38 0.58 -15.37
N ASN A 334 5.31 1.38 -15.50
CA ASN A 334 5.00 2.44 -14.55
C ASN A 334 4.07 1.96 -13.41
N ASN A 335 3.71 0.69 -13.35
CA ASN A 335 2.92 0.17 -12.24
C ASN A 335 3.82 -0.03 -11.01
N LYS A 336 3.45 0.52 -9.86
CA LYS A 336 4.24 0.47 -8.62
C LYS A 336 4.44 -0.95 -8.05
N TYR A 337 3.66 -1.93 -8.47
CA TYR A 337 3.79 -3.31 -8.02
C TYR A 337 4.55 -4.20 -9.02
N TYR A 338 4.44 -3.91 -10.33
CA TYR A 338 5.13 -4.68 -11.37
C TYR A 338 6.48 -4.08 -11.78
N GLY A 339 6.53 -2.75 -11.97
CA GLY A 339 7.73 -2.01 -12.39
C GLY A 339 8.97 -2.35 -11.55
N PRO A 340 8.92 -2.26 -10.20
CA PRO A 340 10.07 -2.62 -9.38
C PRO A 340 10.48 -4.10 -9.54
N ALA A 341 9.51 -5.02 -9.63
CA ALA A 341 9.80 -6.44 -9.81
C ALA A 341 10.51 -6.71 -11.15
N LEU A 342 10.12 -6.02 -12.22
CA LEU A 342 10.80 -6.09 -13.51
C LEU A 342 12.27 -5.64 -13.40
N VAL A 343 12.56 -4.58 -12.64
CA VAL A 343 13.92 -4.07 -12.42
C VAL A 343 14.77 -5.06 -11.63
N ALA A 344 14.19 -5.79 -10.68
CA ALA A 344 14.87 -6.86 -9.97
C ALA A 344 15.35 -7.96 -10.94
N TYR A 345 14.51 -8.35 -11.90
CA TYR A 345 14.93 -9.27 -12.94
C TYR A 345 16.01 -8.67 -13.85
N PHE A 346 16.01 -7.36 -14.09
CA PHE A 346 17.02 -6.73 -14.93
C PHE A 346 18.40 -6.76 -14.28
N HIS A 347 18.50 -6.40 -13.00
CA HIS A 347 19.75 -6.57 -12.26
C HIS A 347 20.20 -8.03 -12.18
N TYR A 348 19.27 -8.97 -12.04
CA TYR A 348 19.60 -10.40 -12.10
C TYR A 348 20.13 -10.80 -13.49
N ASN A 349 19.52 -10.26 -14.54
CA ASN A 349 19.98 -10.47 -15.91
C ASN A 349 21.36 -9.86 -16.16
N ASP A 350 21.67 -8.70 -15.59
CA ASP A 350 23.01 -8.11 -15.63
C ASP A 350 24.05 -9.04 -14.99
N LEU A 351 23.74 -9.62 -13.83
CA LEU A 351 24.60 -10.61 -13.19
C LEU A 351 24.83 -11.85 -14.09
N VAL A 352 23.75 -12.38 -14.67
CA VAL A 352 23.85 -13.55 -15.56
C VAL A 352 24.65 -13.21 -16.82
N ALA A 353 24.42 -12.04 -17.43
CA ALA A 353 25.14 -11.57 -18.60
C ALA A 353 26.64 -11.44 -18.34
N LEU A 354 27.02 -10.82 -17.22
CA LEU A 354 28.42 -10.71 -16.80
C LEU A 354 29.07 -12.09 -16.59
N ASN A 355 28.30 -13.07 -16.12
CA ASN A 355 28.78 -14.41 -15.82
C ASN A 355 28.92 -15.33 -17.06
N VAL A 356 28.25 -15.08 -18.19
CA VAL A 356 28.27 -16.03 -19.32
C VAL A 356 28.74 -15.42 -20.64
N THR A 357 28.71 -14.09 -20.79
CA THR A 357 29.16 -13.41 -22.01
C THR A 357 30.66 -13.65 -22.23
N GLY A 358 31.03 -14.12 -23.42
CA GLY A 358 32.43 -14.42 -23.77
C GLY A 358 32.88 -15.85 -23.44
N LYS A 359 32.06 -16.64 -22.73
CA LYS A 359 32.38 -18.04 -22.38
C LYS A 359 31.79 -19.02 -23.40
N GLY A 360 32.61 -19.86 -24.03
CA GLY A 360 32.14 -20.91 -24.96
C GLY A 360 33.08 -21.17 -26.14
N GLU A 361 32.63 -22.04 -27.06
CA GLU A 361 33.41 -22.46 -28.22
C GLU A 361 33.60 -21.29 -29.21
N GLY A 362 34.86 -21.00 -29.55
CA GLY A 362 35.27 -19.82 -30.33
C GLY A 362 35.40 -18.50 -29.54
N GLY A 363 35.16 -18.51 -28.22
CA GLY A 363 34.88 -17.33 -27.40
C GLY A 363 36.03 -16.36 -27.16
N TRP A 364 35.81 -15.09 -27.51
CA TRP A 364 36.60 -13.96 -27.05
C TRP A 364 36.31 -13.65 -25.57
N THR A 365 37.35 -13.48 -24.76
CA THR A 365 37.26 -13.06 -23.37
C THR A 365 36.92 -11.58 -23.26
N THR A 366 35.84 -11.24 -22.57
CA THR A 366 35.48 -9.83 -22.33
C THR A 366 36.51 -9.16 -21.40
N PRO A 367 36.64 -7.81 -21.43
CA PRO A 367 37.60 -7.08 -20.59
C PRO A 367 37.43 -7.24 -19.07
N TRP A 368 36.35 -7.86 -18.60
CA TRP A 368 36.05 -8.03 -17.18
C TRP A 368 35.98 -9.51 -16.74
N GLU A 369 35.77 -10.47 -17.64
CA GLU A 369 35.36 -11.84 -17.31
C GLU A 369 36.31 -12.59 -16.35
N PRO A 370 37.64 -12.62 -16.52
CA PRO A 370 38.49 -13.38 -15.60
C PRO A 370 38.48 -12.80 -14.18
N ALA A 371 38.41 -11.47 -14.11
CA ALA A 371 38.35 -10.76 -12.85
C ALA A 371 36.98 -10.91 -12.17
N PHE A 372 35.90 -10.84 -12.94
CA PHE A 372 34.54 -10.99 -12.44
C PHE A 372 34.30 -12.38 -11.86
N ASP A 373 34.74 -13.44 -12.54
CA ASP A 373 34.66 -14.81 -12.04
C ASP A 373 35.42 -15.00 -10.73
N THR A 374 36.59 -14.37 -10.63
CA THR A 374 37.40 -14.39 -9.41
C THR A 374 36.72 -13.59 -8.30
N ALA A 375 36.09 -12.45 -8.62
CA ALA A 375 35.32 -11.65 -7.68
C ALA A 375 34.14 -12.43 -7.09
N LEU A 376 33.35 -13.12 -7.92
CA LEU A 376 32.22 -13.94 -7.45
C LEU A 376 32.68 -15.03 -6.48
N LYS A 377 33.81 -15.70 -6.77
CA LYS A 377 34.42 -16.68 -5.85
C LYS A 377 34.85 -16.04 -4.53
N ASN A 378 35.45 -14.86 -4.55
CA ASN A 378 35.82 -14.16 -3.32
C ASN A 378 34.59 -13.75 -2.51
N PHE A 379 33.52 -13.33 -3.19
CA PHE A 379 32.29 -12.88 -2.54
C PHE A 379 31.55 -14.01 -1.81
N THR A 380 31.87 -15.29 -2.03
CA THR A 380 31.33 -16.36 -1.19
C THR A 380 31.94 -16.42 0.21
N THR A 381 33.09 -15.76 0.42
CA THR A 381 33.80 -15.74 1.71
C THR A 381 33.95 -14.33 2.29
N LEU A 382 33.63 -13.28 1.51
CA LEU A 382 33.67 -11.89 1.93
C LEU A 382 32.26 -11.34 2.24
N PRO A 383 31.88 -11.22 3.53
CA PRO A 383 30.59 -10.64 3.88
C PRO A 383 30.49 -9.19 3.41
N ASN A 384 29.26 -8.75 3.11
CA ASN A 384 28.96 -7.39 2.66
C ASN A 384 29.70 -6.98 1.38
N SER A 385 29.99 -7.93 0.48
CA SER A 385 30.60 -7.62 -0.81
C SER A 385 29.85 -6.52 -1.56
N PHE A 386 30.58 -5.82 -2.41
CA PHE A 386 30.09 -4.72 -3.25
C PHE A 386 29.54 -5.23 -4.59
N LEU A 387 28.90 -6.41 -4.60
CA LEU A 387 28.25 -6.94 -5.79
C LEU A 387 27.23 -5.94 -6.36
N ASP A 388 26.47 -5.30 -5.48
CA ASP A 388 25.51 -4.25 -5.82
C ASP A 388 26.20 -3.09 -6.58
N VAL A 389 27.43 -2.70 -6.22
CA VAL A 389 28.17 -1.67 -6.96
C VAL A 389 28.48 -2.12 -8.38
N ILE A 390 28.92 -3.37 -8.59
CA ILE A 390 29.17 -3.90 -9.93
C ILE A 390 27.88 -3.93 -10.76
N LEU A 391 26.77 -4.37 -10.17
CA LEU A 391 25.48 -4.43 -10.85
C LEU A 391 24.93 -3.04 -11.18
N ASN A 392 25.05 -2.06 -10.26
CA ASN A 392 24.66 -0.68 -10.52
C ASN A 392 25.51 -0.04 -11.63
N VAL A 393 26.82 -0.32 -11.67
CA VAL A 393 27.68 0.13 -12.77
C VAL A 393 27.27 -0.50 -14.09
N ALA A 394 27.01 -1.81 -14.12
CA ALA A 394 26.57 -2.51 -15.32
C ALA A 394 25.23 -1.95 -15.84
N TYR A 395 24.28 -1.68 -14.93
CA TYR A 395 23.00 -1.07 -15.23
C TYR A 395 23.13 0.31 -15.89
N ASN A 396 23.97 1.19 -15.30
CA ASN A 396 24.06 2.59 -15.70
C ASN A 396 25.05 2.84 -16.85
N GLN A 397 26.24 2.23 -16.82
CA GLN A 397 27.30 2.44 -17.83
C GLN A 397 27.30 1.37 -18.94
N GLY A 398 26.65 0.22 -18.71
CA GLY A 398 26.70 -0.94 -19.59
C GLY A 398 27.92 -1.84 -19.35
N PHE A 399 27.83 -3.10 -19.79
CA PHE A 399 28.84 -4.14 -19.52
C PHE A 399 30.24 -3.81 -20.02
N TYR A 400 30.34 -3.15 -21.18
CA TYR A 400 31.60 -2.78 -21.81
C TYR A 400 32.16 -1.45 -21.31
N GLY A 401 31.49 -0.82 -20.34
CA GLY A 401 32.00 0.34 -19.65
C GLY A 401 33.28 0.01 -18.86
N PRO A 402 34.25 0.95 -18.79
CA PRO A 402 35.51 0.72 -18.08
C PRO A 402 35.33 0.46 -16.58
N LEU A 403 34.23 0.93 -15.98
CA LEU A 403 33.99 0.74 -14.55
C LEU A 403 33.65 -0.71 -14.19
N VAL A 404 32.99 -1.46 -15.07
CA VAL A 404 32.72 -2.90 -14.83
C VAL A 404 34.04 -3.65 -14.68
N SER A 405 34.98 -3.43 -15.61
CA SER A 405 36.32 -4.03 -15.54
C SER A 405 37.09 -3.58 -14.28
N ARG A 406 37.01 -2.29 -13.92
CA ARG A 406 37.63 -1.75 -12.70
C ARG A 406 37.12 -2.43 -11.43
N TYR A 407 35.80 -2.49 -11.22
CA TYR A 407 35.24 -3.08 -10.00
C TYR A 407 35.34 -4.60 -9.99
N SER A 408 35.28 -5.27 -11.14
CA SER A 408 35.56 -6.71 -11.25
C SER A 408 37.00 -7.02 -10.82
N THR A 409 37.98 -6.23 -11.30
CA THR A 409 39.39 -6.37 -10.90
C THR A 409 39.57 -6.14 -9.39
N LEU A 410 38.91 -5.13 -8.85
CA LEU A 410 38.94 -4.84 -7.42
C LEU A 410 38.32 -5.98 -6.59
N GLY A 411 37.25 -6.60 -7.10
CA GLY A 411 36.60 -7.78 -6.51
C GLY A 411 37.50 -9.02 -6.55
N ALA A 412 38.22 -9.24 -7.65
CA ALA A 412 39.14 -10.35 -7.83
C ALA A 412 40.28 -10.38 -6.79
N THR A 413 40.69 -9.21 -6.30
CA THR A 413 41.72 -9.06 -5.26
C THR A 413 41.16 -8.51 -3.95
N ALA A 414 39.84 -8.62 -3.74
CA ALA A 414 39.18 -7.98 -2.60
C ALA A 414 39.61 -8.60 -1.27
N THR A 415 39.77 -7.73 -0.27
CA THR A 415 39.88 -8.07 1.14
C THR A 415 38.74 -7.41 1.90
N ALA A 416 38.59 -7.67 3.20
CA ALA A 416 37.64 -6.94 4.04
C ALA A 416 37.89 -5.41 4.02
N ALA A 417 39.14 -4.98 3.94
CA ALA A 417 39.51 -3.56 3.81
C ALA A 417 39.08 -2.99 2.45
N THR A 418 39.23 -3.76 1.36
CA THR A 418 38.74 -3.38 0.03
C THR A 418 37.24 -3.16 0.05
N VAL A 419 36.48 -4.12 0.60
CA VAL A 419 35.02 -4.02 0.73
C VAL A 419 34.60 -2.78 1.53
N THR A 420 35.26 -2.55 2.66
CA THR A 420 34.99 -1.37 3.50
C THR A 420 35.25 -0.07 2.74
N SER A 421 36.36 0.00 2.00
CA SER A 421 36.72 1.17 1.19
C SER A 421 35.69 1.43 0.09
N VAL A 422 35.30 0.40 -0.67
CA VAL A 422 34.32 0.51 -1.75
C VAL A 422 32.96 0.96 -1.23
N ASN A 423 32.54 0.54 -0.04
CA ASN A 423 31.26 0.96 0.54
C ASN A 423 31.29 2.35 1.22
N SER A 424 32.44 3.03 1.28
CA SER A 424 32.63 4.22 2.15
C SER A 424 32.48 5.59 1.46
N TYR A 425 31.98 5.66 0.22
CA TYR A 425 31.89 6.88 -0.62
C TYR A 425 33.21 7.51 -1.05
N THR A 426 34.28 7.26 -0.30
CA THR A 426 35.56 7.97 -0.39
C THR A 426 36.15 7.99 -1.79
N SER A 427 36.03 6.88 -2.54
CA SER A 427 36.66 6.75 -3.85
C SER A 427 36.00 7.57 -4.97
N ALA A 428 34.75 8.02 -4.77
CA ALA A 428 34.01 8.83 -5.72
C ALA A 428 33.78 10.27 -5.22
N TRP A 429 34.04 10.57 -3.95
CA TRP A 429 33.75 11.90 -3.38
C TRP A 429 34.48 13.03 -4.12
N GLY A 430 33.73 14.02 -4.59
CA GLY A 430 34.27 15.15 -5.37
C GLY A 430 34.51 14.86 -6.85
N SER A 431 34.25 13.62 -7.33
CA SER A 431 34.35 13.29 -8.76
C SER A 431 33.28 14.03 -9.57
N SER A 432 33.67 14.59 -10.71
CA SER A 432 32.74 15.15 -11.71
C SER A 432 32.23 14.13 -12.72
N ASP A 433 32.79 12.92 -12.74
CA ASP A 433 32.30 11.80 -13.56
C ASP A 433 31.03 11.22 -12.93
N THR A 434 29.90 11.38 -13.62
CA THR A 434 28.59 10.91 -13.16
C THR A 434 28.52 9.39 -13.02
N TYR A 435 29.14 8.63 -13.93
CA TYR A 435 29.12 7.17 -13.88
C TYR A 435 29.92 6.64 -12.70
N VAL A 436 31.00 7.31 -12.31
CA VAL A 436 31.72 7.00 -11.08
C VAL A 436 30.89 7.28 -9.84
N GLN A 437 30.01 8.29 -9.88
CA GLN A 437 29.15 8.69 -8.76
C GLN A 437 27.91 7.80 -8.59
N TYR A 438 27.32 7.27 -9.66
CA TYR A 438 26.02 6.58 -9.60
C TYR A 438 25.90 5.48 -8.53
N PRO A 439 26.84 4.51 -8.42
CA PRO A 439 26.71 3.48 -7.38
C PRO A 439 26.76 4.03 -5.96
N TYR A 440 27.44 5.17 -5.78
CA TYR A 440 27.56 5.85 -4.49
C TYR A 440 26.39 6.77 -4.19
N GLN A 441 25.77 7.36 -5.20
CA GLN A 441 24.49 8.04 -5.06
C GLN A 441 23.42 7.05 -4.59
N VAL A 442 23.41 5.82 -5.13
CA VAL A 442 22.55 4.73 -4.65
C VAL A 442 22.76 4.46 -3.16
N HIS A 443 24.00 4.26 -2.71
CA HIS A 443 24.30 4.09 -1.27
C HIS A 443 23.84 5.30 -0.46
N TYR A 444 24.06 6.52 -0.96
CA TYR A 444 23.73 7.76 -0.27
C TYR A 444 22.22 7.92 -0.07
N TYR A 445 21.40 7.52 -1.06
CA TYR A 445 19.94 7.53 -0.93
C TYR A 445 19.47 6.50 0.09
N LEU A 446 20.10 5.33 0.11
CA LEU A 446 19.76 4.26 1.05
C LEU A 446 20.19 4.59 2.47
N ASP A 447 21.36 5.18 2.67
CA ASP A 447 21.79 5.63 4.00
C ASP A 447 20.86 6.73 4.52
N GLN A 448 20.34 7.62 3.66
CA GLN A 448 19.26 8.53 4.06
C GLN A 448 17.97 7.78 4.43
N LEU A 449 17.52 6.83 3.60
CA LEU A 449 16.30 6.04 3.85
C LEU A 449 16.38 5.27 5.17
N TYR A 450 17.54 4.71 5.48
CA TYR A 450 17.83 3.87 6.64
C TYR A 450 18.35 4.66 7.84
N ASN A 451 18.38 5.99 7.76
CA ASN A 451 18.85 6.85 8.82
C ASN A 451 20.28 6.54 9.30
N ASN A 452 21.14 6.12 8.37
CA ASN A 452 22.57 5.91 8.60
C ASN A 452 23.32 7.24 8.46
N PRO A 453 24.52 7.38 9.05
CA PRO A 453 25.36 8.56 8.87
C PRO A 453 25.81 8.74 7.42
N ILE A 454 25.43 9.86 6.80
CA ILE A 454 25.82 10.23 5.44
C ILE A 454 26.90 11.31 5.45
N PRO A 455 27.83 11.31 4.48
CA PRO A 455 28.78 12.40 4.33
C PRO A 455 28.13 13.74 3.95
N THR A 456 28.71 14.85 4.44
CA THR A 456 28.18 16.22 4.24
C THR A 456 28.98 17.00 3.20
N THR A 457 29.89 17.88 3.62
CA THR A 457 30.81 18.64 2.75
C THR A 457 32.11 17.88 2.48
N SER A 458 32.33 16.77 3.18
CA SER A 458 33.53 15.93 3.11
C SER A 458 33.15 14.47 3.29
N PRO A 459 33.89 13.49 2.72
CA PRO A 459 33.56 12.09 2.90
C PRO A 459 33.80 11.64 4.35
N SER A 460 34.63 12.36 5.13
CA SER A 460 34.91 12.07 6.54
C SER A 460 33.94 12.74 7.52
N LEU A 461 33.32 13.87 7.14
CA LEU A 461 32.36 14.57 7.99
C LEU A 461 30.97 13.99 7.76
N LYS A 462 30.44 13.26 8.74
CA LYS A 462 29.13 12.61 8.63
C LYS A 462 28.06 13.36 9.41
N MET A 463 26.83 13.33 8.91
CA MET A 463 25.63 13.69 9.65
C MET A 463 24.62 12.55 9.54
N THR A 464 23.85 12.33 10.59
CA THR A 464 22.72 11.40 10.53
C THR A 464 21.48 12.20 10.20
N PRO A 465 20.71 11.84 9.16
CA PRO A 465 19.42 12.46 8.91
C PRO A 465 18.46 12.14 10.08
N THR A 466 17.25 12.68 10.02
CA THR A 466 16.18 12.36 10.97
C THR A 466 15.03 11.69 10.24
N ASN A 467 15.36 10.70 9.43
CA ASN A 467 14.42 9.93 8.64
C ASN A 467 13.93 8.73 9.45
N SER A 468 12.63 8.43 9.34
CA SER A 468 12.00 7.25 9.91
C SER A 468 10.99 6.75 8.90
N VAL A 469 11.12 5.50 8.47
CA VAL A 469 10.22 4.87 7.50
C VAL A 469 9.69 3.61 8.13
N VAL A 470 8.42 3.64 8.54
CA VAL A 470 7.85 2.59 9.38
C VAL A 470 6.99 1.66 8.56
N PHE A 471 7.41 0.41 8.44
CA PHE A 471 6.62 -0.62 7.80
C PHE A 471 5.62 -1.21 8.79
N ASN A 472 4.33 -0.98 8.54
CA ASN A 472 3.28 -1.76 9.15
C ASN A 472 3.21 -3.12 8.45
N MET A 473 3.39 -4.23 9.19
CA MET A 473 3.47 -5.55 8.56
C MET A 473 2.17 -6.00 7.88
N SER A 474 1.00 -5.50 8.31
CA SER A 474 -0.26 -5.73 7.58
C SER A 474 -0.32 -4.96 6.26
N ALA A 475 0.23 -3.75 6.21
CA ALA A 475 0.35 -2.98 4.97
C ALA A 475 1.36 -3.63 4.02
N LEU A 476 2.50 -4.09 4.53
CA LEU A 476 3.48 -4.84 3.76
C LEU A 476 2.89 -6.14 3.20
N ALA A 477 2.07 -6.87 3.96
CA ALA A 477 1.37 -8.05 3.47
C ALA A 477 0.46 -7.73 2.26
N ASN A 478 -0.24 -6.59 2.30
CA ASN A 478 -1.06 -6.12 1.19
C ASN A 478 -0.22 -5.75 -0.04
N VAL A 479 0.89 -5.02 0.16
CA VAL A 479 1.81 -4.65 -0.92
C VAL A 479 2.44 -5.90 -1.54
N PHE A 480 2.94 -6.82 -0.72
CA PHE A 480 3.46 -8.11 -1.17
C PHE A 480 2.42 -8.88 -2.00
N SER A 481 1.17 -8.96 -1.52
CA SER A 481 0.09 -9.63 -2.25
C SER A 481 -0.15 -9.00 -3.62
N ARG A 482 -0.09 -7.67 -3.72
CA ARG A 482 -0.22 -6.96 -5.01
C ARG A 482 0.97 -7.19 -5.93
N VAL A 483 2.21 -7.17 -5.42
CA VAL A 483 3.42 -7.52 -6.21
C VAL A 483 3.33 -8.96 -6.72
N ALA A 484 3.03 -9.92 -5.83
CA ALA A 484 2.94 -11.34 -6.18
C ALA A 484 1.88 -11.62 -7.26
N GLN A 485 0.74 -10.93 -7.23
CA GLN A 485 -0.29 -11.03 -8.27
C GLN A 485 0.16 -10.54 -9.66
N THR A 486 1.26 -9.78 -9.74
CA THR A 486 1.86 -9.39 -11.02
C THR A 486 2.85 -10.43 -11.56
N LEU A 487 3.22 -11.42 -10.74
CA LEU A 487 4.12 -12.50 -11.13
C LEU A 487 3.32 -13.68 -11.67
N SER A 488 3.81 -14.30 -12.73
CA SER A 488 3.24 -15.50 -13.32
C SER A 488 4.00 -16.78 -12.94
N TYR A 489 3.34 -17.93 -13.08
CA TYR A 489 3.95 -19.24 -12.92
C TYR A 489 3.35 -20.24 -13.92
N SER A 490 4.10 -21.28 -14.27
CA SER A 490 3.60 -22.43 -15.02
C SER A 490 4.05 -23.71 -14.32
N ASN A 491 3.15 -24.67 -14.18
CA ASN A 491 3.43 -26.00 -13.65
C ASN A 491 3.88 -26.99 -14.76
N GLY A 492 4.33 -26.47 -15.91
CA GLY A 492 4.76 -27.24 -17.07
C GLY A 492 3.64 -27.89 -17.89
N THR A 493 2.42 -28.00 -17.35
CA THR A 493 1.25 -28.60 -18.03
C THR A 493 0.17 -27.58 -18.39
N ASN A 494 0.05 -26.51 -17.60
CA ASN A 494 -0.86 -25.40 -17.85
C ASN A 494 -0.13 -24.19 -18.45
N PRO A 495 -0.81 -23.37 -19.28
CA PRO A 495 -0.33 -22.04 -19.65
C PRO A 495 0.01 -21.23 -18.40
N ALA A 496 0.93 -20.26 -18.50
CA ALA A 496 1.30 -19.48 -17.34
C ALA A 496 0.07 -18.78 -16.72
N GLN A 497 0.06 -18.64 -15.40
CA GLN A 497 -1.03 -18.05 -14.63
C GLN A 497 -0.47 -17.04 -13.65
N PHE A 498 -1.22 -15.99 -13.31
CA PHE A 498 -0.81 -15.11 -12.21
C PHE A 498 -1.08 -15.76 -10.87
N TYR A 499 -0.26 -15.47 -9.86
CA TYR A 499 -0.61 -15.82 -8.49
C TYR A 499 -1.89 -15.09 -8.08
N THR A 500 -2.75 -15.77 -7.32
CA THR A 500 -3.96 -15.16 -6.75
C THR A 500 -3.64 -14.41 -5.46
N ALA A 501 -4.48 -13.44 -5.09
CA ALA A 501 -4.40 -12.78 -3.79
C ALA A 501 -4.40 -13.78 -2.62
N ALA A 502 -5.19 -14.86 -2.72
CA ALA A 502 -5.27 -15.91 -1.70
C ALA A 502 -3.94 -16.66 -1.55
N GLN A 503 -3.29 -17.05 -2.65
CA GLN A 503 -1.97 -17.69 -2.62
C GLN A 503 -0.93 -16.75 -1.99
N ALA A 504 -0.90 -15.50 -2.41
CA ALA A 504 0.08 -14.53 -1.90
C ALA A 504 -0.14 -14.20 -0.42
N SER A 505 -1.39 -14.00 0.01
CA SER A 505 -1.71 -13.79 1.42
C SER A 505 -1.37 -15.01 2.27
N ALA A 506 -1.66 -16.23 1.81
CA ALA A 506 -1.29 -17.45 2.53
C ALA A 506 0.23 -17.61 2.67
N ALA A 507 0.99 -17.34 1.60
CA ALA A 507 2.45 -17.40 1.60
C ALA A 507 3.06 -16.41 2.61
N PHE A 508 2.58 -15.17 2.62
CA PHE A 508 3.06 -14.14 3.54
C PHE A 508 2.66 -14.40 5.00
N SER A 509 1.40 -14.83 5.25
CA SER A 509 0.96 -15.20 6.60
C SER A 509 1.76 -16.37 7.16
N SER A 510 2.05 -17.40 6.35
CA SER A 510 2.91 -18.52 6.73
C SER A 510 4.32 -18.06 7.11
N ALA A 511 4.92 -17.15 6.33
CA ALA A 511 6.22 -16.57 6.62
C ALA A 511 6.23 -15.80 7.96
N MET A 512 5.23 -14.95 8.19
CA MET A 512 5.05 -14.21 9.44
C MET A 512 4.92 -15.14 10.65
N THR A 513 4.12 -16.20 10.54
CA THR A 513 3.96 -17.21 11.61
C THR A 513 5.28 -17.94 11.88
N LYS A 514 5.98 -18.40 10.83
CA LYS A 514 7.27 -19.09 10.95
C LYS A 514 8.31 -18.23 11.67
N LEU A 515 8.34 -16.93 11.37
CA LEU A 515 9.30 -15.98 11.92
C LEU A 515 8.80 -15.28 13.20
N LYS A 516 7.61 -15.63 13.69
CA LYS A 516 6.99 -15.06 14.90
C LYS A 516 6.82 -13.54 14.85
N VAL A 517 6.50 -13.00 13.68
CA VAL A 517 6.23 -11.57 13.49
C VAL A 517 4.71 -11.34 13.53
N ALA A 518 4.26 -10.40 14.36
CA ALA A 518 2.84 -10.07 14.48
C ALA A 518 2.38 -9.19 13.30
N SER A 519 1.14 -9.38 12.83
CA SER A 519 0.56 -8.52 11.76
C SER A 519 0.44 -7.05 12.16
N SER A 520 0.32 -6.77 13.46
CA SER A 520 0.31 -5.41 14.03
C SER A 520 1.72 -4.81 14.22
N ALA A 521 2.78 -5.57 13.94
CA ALA A 521 4.15 -5.09 14.11
C ALA A 521 4.43 -3.88 13.22
N LYS A 522 5.18 -2.94 13.79
CA LYS A 522 5.66 -1.72 13.14
C LYS A 522 7.17 -1.74 13.17
N LEU A 523 7.79 -1.88 11.99
CA LEU A 523 9.22 -2.09 11.83
C LEU A 523 9.82 -0.88 11.11
N ASP A 524 10.62 -0.09 11.81
CA ASP A 524 11.25 1.11 11.26
C ASP A 524 12.54 0.75 10.52
N LEU A 525 12.63 1.13 9.24
CA LEU A 525 13.82 0.93 8.41
C LEU A 525 15.07 1.61 8.97
N SER A 526 14.93 2.57 9.90
CA SER A 526 16.07 3.15 10.64
C SER A 526 16.83 2.13 11.52
N LYS A 527 16.23 0.95 11.76
CA LYS A 527 16.81 -0.11 12.59
C LYS A 527 17.23 -1.29 11.73
N ALA A 528 18.52 -1.64 11.76
CA ALA A 528 19.06 -2.79 11.02
C ALA A 528 18.35 -4.12 11.36
N SER A 529 17.98 -4.33 12.62
CA SER A 529 17.21 -5.52 13.05
C SER A 529 15.79 -5.57 12.47
N ALA A 530 15.15 -4.41 12.32
CA ALA A 530 13.84 -4.30 11.69
C ALA A 530 13.93 -4.59 10.18
N ARG A 531 14.94 -4.03 9.49
CA ARG A 531 15.23 -4.36 8.08
C ARG A 531 15.47 -5.84 7.88
N ALA A 532 16.34 -6.45 8.69
CA ALA A 532 16.61 -7.89 8.64
C ALA A 532 15.35 -8.74 8.83
N THR A 533 14.44 -8.33 9.73
CA THR A 533 13.15 -8.99 9.94
C THR A 533 12.23 -8.86 8.72
N ILE A 534 12.10 -7.65 8.17
CA ILE A 534 11.30 -7.39 6.96
C ILE A 534 11.80 -8.24 5.80
N PHE A 535 13.11 -8.23 5.54
CA PHE A 535 13.73 -8.98 4.45
C PHE A 535 13.49 -10.49 4.62
N SER A 536 13.68 -11.02 5.82
CA SER A 536 13.45 -12.45 6.11
C SER A 536 11.99 -12.87 5.89
N VAL A 537 11.02 -12.01 6.24
CA VAL A 537 9.59 -12.29 6.00
C VAL A 537 9.28 -12.30 4.51
N ILE A 538 9.77 -11.32 3.75
CA ILE A 538 9.53 -11.25 2.31
C ILE A 538 10.17 -12.46 1.61
N ASP A 539 11.43 -12.76 1.91
CA ASP A 539 12.17 -13.89 1.32
C ASP A 539 11.47 -15.24 1.60
N ALA A 540 11.08 -15.48 2.85
CA ALA A 540 10.33 -16.68 3.21
C ALA A 540 8.95 -16.75 2.51
N ALA A 541 8.30 -15.60 2.27
CA ALA A 541 7.04 -15.55 1.53
C ALA A 541 7.24 -15.85 0.04
N LEU A 542 8.35 -15.40 -0.56
CA LEU A 542 8.75 -15.77 -1.93
C LEU A 542 8.99 -17.29 -2.03
N SER A 543 9.76 -17.88 -1.11
CA SER A 543 9.96 -19.34 -1.07
C SER A 543 8.62 -20.11 -0.97
N ASN A 544 7.67 -19.60 -0.18
CA ASN A 544 6.36 -20.23 -0.02
C ASN A 544 5.53 -20.18 -1.33
N LEU A 545 5.65 -19.09 -2.11
CA LEU A 545 4.99 -18.98 -3.41
C LEU A 545 5.53 -20.01 -4.41
N GLU A 546 6.86 -20.14 -4.51
CA GLU A 546 7.50 -21.14 -5.35
C GLU A 546 7.14 -22.57 -4.95
N ALA A 547 7.12 -22.85 -3.65
CA ALA A 547 6.70 -24.16 -3.14
C ALA A 547 5.25 -24.48 -3.48
N THR A 548 4.38 -23.47 -3.51
CA THR A 548 2.95 -23.62 -3.85
C THR A 548 2.73 -23.85 -5.35
N SER A 549 3.51 -23.18 -6.20
CA SER A 549 3.41 -23.32 -7.66
C SER A 549 4.21 -24.50 -8.21
N GLY A 550 5.20 -24.99 -7.47
CA GLY A 550 6.18 -25.97 -7.95
C GLY A 550 7.16 -25.37 -8.97
N MET A 551 7.26 -24.04 -9.05
CA MET A 551 8.09 -23.34 -10.02
C MET A 551 9.02 -22.34 -9.32
N LYS A 552 10.28 -22.33 -9.74
CA LYS A 552 11.26 -21.33 -9.32
C LYS A 552 11.09 -20.02 -10.07
N PHE A 553 11.29 -18.88 -9.42
CA PHE A 553 11.22 -17.56 -10.03
C PHE A 553 12.32 -17.32 -11.07
N ILE A 554 13.42 -18.07 -11.00
CA ILE A 554 14.47 -18.12 -12.04
C ILE A 554 14.11 -18.98 -13.26
N SER A 555 12.95 -19.65 -13.27
CA SER A 555 12.54 -20.53 -14.39
C SER A 555 12.35 -19.73 -15.68
N THR A 556 12.88 -20.25 -16.78
CA THR A 556 12.83 -19.61 -18.09
C THR A 556 11.93 -20.36 -19.08
N THR A 557 11.54 -19.69 -20.16
CA THR A 557 10.78 -20.22 -21.31
C THR A 557 11.37 -19.67 -22.61
N ASP A 558 11.33 -20.47 -23.68
CA ASP A 558 11.75 -20.08 -25.03
C ASP A 558 10.60 -19.46 -25.86
N LYS A 559 9.38 -19.46 -25.32
CA LYS A 559 8.15 -18.97 -25.97
C LYS A 559 7.37 -18.04 -25.04
N GLN A 560 6.53 -17.19 -25.62
CA GLN A 560 5.60 -16.33 -24.88
C GLN A 560 4.47 -17.17 -24.27
N LEU A 561 4.18 -16.95 -22.98
CA LEU A 561 3.20 -17.68 -22.17
C LEU A 561 1.89 -16.93 -21.89
#